data_AF-A0A939XMV9-F1
#
_entry.id   AF-A0A939XMV9-F1
#
_cell.length_a   1.000
_cell.length_b   1.000
_cell.length_c   1.000
_cell.angle_alpha   90.00
_cell.angle_beta   90.00
_cell.angle_gamma   90.00
#
_symmetry.space_group_name_H-M   'P 1'
#
loop_
_entity.id
_entity.type
_entity.pdbx_description
1 polymer ?
#
loop_
_entity_poly.entity_id
_entity_poly.type
_entity_poly.pdbx_seq_one_letter_code
_entity_poly.pdbx_strand_id
1 'polypeptide(L)'
;GEKSVIVLLRAGLAMSDFEIMAIRWHMAAWDLPFQSADIKENLNKARDICPLCAVIQTADTLASNILERKNIDDDEDFLWVD
;
A
#
# COMPACT_ATOMS: atom_id res chain seq x y z
N GLY A 1 1.14 -3.08 -4.44
CA GLY A 1 1.42 -2.70 -5.83
C GLY A 1 1.14 -3.88 -6.75
N GLU A 2 1.38 -3.72 -8.05
CA GLU A 2 1.15 -4.77 -9.07
C GLU A 2 1.87 -6.09 -8.76
N LYS A 3 3.12 -6.02 -8.31
CA LYS A 3 3.89 -7.20 -7.89
C LYS A 3 3.23 -7.94 -6.72
N SER A 4 2.65 -7.21 -5.77
CA SER A 4 1.95 -7.79 -4.61
C SER A 4 0.73 -8.61 -5.07
N VAL A 5 -0.03 -8.11 -6.05
CA VAL A 5 -1.15 -8.84 -6.63
C VAL A 5 -0.69 -10.16 -7.25
N ILE A 6 0.39 -10.13 -8.04
CA ILE A 6 0.94 -11.33 -8.68
C ILE A 6 1.35 -12.37 -7.63
N VAL A 7 2.01 -11.95 -6.54
CA VAL A 7 2.42 -12.86 -5.46
C VAL A 7 1.19 -13.52 -4.81
N LEU A 8 0.14 -12.75 -4.51
CA LEU A 8 -1.08 -13.27 -3.88
C LEU A 8 -1.84 -14.23 -4.79
N LEU A 9 -1.95 -13.91 -6.09
CA LEU A 9 -2.56 -14.82 -7.07
C LEU A 9 -1.75 -16.11 -7.21
N ARG A 10 -0.41 -16.03 -7.22
CA ARG A 10 0.47 -17.20 -7.26
C ARG A 10 0.43 -18.04 -5.97
N ALA A 11 0.10 -17.42 -4.85
CA ALA A 11 -0.15 -18.12 -3.59
C ALA A 11 -1.51 -18.85 -3.57
N GLY A 12 -2.32 -18.72 -4.63
CA GLY A 12 -3.63 -19.37 -4.73
C GLY A 12 -4.74 -18.63 -3.98
N LEU A 13 -4.52 -17.36 -3.61
CA LEU A 13 -5.55 -16.56 -2.95
C LEU A 13 -6.63 -16.18 -3.95
N ALA A 14 -7.89 -16.54 -3.65
CA ALA A 14 -9.04 -16.04 -4.38
C ALA A 14 -9.31 -14.60 -3.93
N MET A 15 -9.27 -13.66 -4.87
CA MET A 15 -9.51 -12.24 -4.63
C MET A 15 -10.53 -11.72 -5.64
N SER A 16 -11.38 -10.80 -5.19
CA SER A 16 -12.27 -10.05 -6.07
C SER A 16 -11.51 -8.99 -6.88
N ASP A 17 -12.11 -8.54 -7.98
CA ASP A 17 -11.54 -7.47 -8.81
C ASP A 17 -11.30 -6.17 -8.02
N PHE A 18 -12.17 -5.86 -7.05
CA PHE A 18 -12.03 -4.69 -6.20
C PHE A 18 -10.83 -4.80 -5.24
N GLU A 19 -10.61 -5.98 -4.65
CA GLU A 19 -9.44 -6.23 -3.79
C GLU A 19 -8.14 -6.18 -4.60
N ILE A 20 -8.13 -6.79 -5.78
CA ILE A 20 -6.99 -6.72 -6.71
C ILE A 20 -6.69 -5.27 -7.07
N MET A 21 -7.73 -4.48 -7.39
CA MET A 21 -7.58 -3.08 -7.75
C MET A 21 -7.05 -2.22 -6.59
N ALA A 22 -7.56 -2.46 -5.39
CA ALA A 22 -7.12 -1.75 -4.19
C ALA A 22 -5.66 -2.09 -3.84
N ILE A 23 -5.26 -3.36 -3.90
CA ILE A 23 -3.87 -3.79 -3.66
C ILE A 23 -2.93 -3.26 -4.75
N ARG A 24 -3.39 -3.21 -6.00
CA ARG A 24 -2.60 -2.68 -7.12
C ARG A 24 -2.24 -1.21 -6.89
N TRP A 25 -3.21 -0.40 -6.46
CA TRP A 25 -3.08 1.04 -6.33
C TRP A 25 -2.83 1.57 -4.91
N HIS A 26 -2.65 0.71 -3.90
CA HIS A 26 -2.55 1.15 -2.50
C HIS A 26 -1.44 2.17 -2.22
N MET A 27 -0.28 2.03 -2.88
CA MET A 27 0.85 2.95 -2.72
C MET A 27 0.70 4.27 -3.49
N ALA A 28 -0.40 4.43 -4.25
CA ALA A 28 -0.74 5.61 -5.03
C ALA A 28 0.47 6.24 -5.76
N ALA A 29 0.90 7.44 -5.36
CA ALA A 29 1.92 8.25 -6.01
C ALA A 29 3.37 7.95 -5.56
N TRP A 30 3.60 6.99 -4.66
CA TRP A 30 4.95 6.66 -4.18
C TRP A 30 5.83 6.01 -5.26
N ASP A 31 5.24 5.34 -6.26
CA ASP A 31 5.93 4.71 -7.40
C ASP A 31 5.77 5.51 -8.70
N LEU A 32 5.23 6.73 -8.61
CA LEU A 32 5.04 7.61 -9.76
C LEU A 32 6.08 8.73 -9.73
N PRO A 33 7.27 8.55 -10.32
CA PRO A 33 7.80 9.67 -11.07
C PRO A 33 6.70 10.02 -12.08
N PHE A 34 6.24 11.28 -12.09
CA PHE A 34 5.20 11.85 -12.95
C PHE A 34 5.53 11.71 -14.46
N GLN A 35 5.75 10.49 -14.94
CA GLN A 35 6.35 10.20 -16.24
C GLN A 35 5.30 10.06 -17.34
N SER A 36 4.00 9.92 -17.01
CA SER A 36 2.91 10.08 -17.98
C SER A 36 1.59 10.52 -17.34
N ALA A 37 0.83 11.34 -18.07
CA ALA A 37 -0.51 11.77 -17.68
C ALA A 37 -1.49 10.58 -17.59
N ASP A 38 -1.26 9.55 -18.41
CA ASP A 38 -2.12 8.38 -18.51
C ASP A 38 -2.16 7.57 -17.22
N ILE A 39 -1.02 7.41 -16.52
CA ILE A 39 -1.01 6.64 -15.27
C ILE A 39 -1.76 7.40 -14.16
N LYS A 40 -1.66 8.72 -14.14
CA LYS A 40 -2.43 9.57 -13.21
C LYS A 40 -3.92 9.46 -13.49
N GLU A 41 -4.32 9.48 -14.75
CA GLU A 41 -5.72 9.30 -15.14
C GLU A 41 -6.23 7.90 -14.75
N ASN A 42 -5.44 6.86 -14.96
CA ASN A 42 -5.78 5.49 -14.57
C ASN A 42 -5.95 5.33 -13.07
N LEU A 43 -5.10 5.99 -12.26
CA LEU A 43 -5.26 6.01 -10.80
C LEU A 43 -6.55 6.73 -10.40
N ASN A 44 -6.86 7.88 -11.01
CA ASN A 44 -8.10 8.60 -10.73
C ASN A 44 -9.34 7.75 -11.07
N LYS A 45 -9.36 7.13 -12.25
CA LYS A 45 -10.42 6.20 -12.64
C LYS A 45 -10.56 5.05 -11.66
N ALA A 46 -9.46 4.48 -11.18
CA ALA A 46 -9.49 3.40 -10.19
C ALA A 46 -10.09 3.85 -8.85
N ARG A 47 -9.86 5.11 -8.44
CA ARG A 47 -10.47 5.68 -7.22
C ARG A 47 -11.97 5.96 -7.40
N ASP A 48 -12.38 6.37 -8.60
CA ASP A 48 -13.80 6.61 -8.91
C ASP A 48 -14.62 5.31 -8.92
N ILE A 49 -14.03 4.22 -9.40
CA ILE A 49 -14.71 2.91 -9.54
C ILE A 49 -14.64 2.08 -8.25
N CYS A 50 -13.53 2.15 -7.52
CA CYS A 50 -13.25 1.29 -6.37
C CYS A 50 -13.00 2.14 -5.11
N PRO A 51 -14.02 2.34 -4.24
CA PRO A 51 -13.86 3.06 -2.98
C PRO A 51 -12.81 2.42 -2.05
N LEU A 52 -12.60 1.10 -2.16
CA LEU A 52 -11.62 0.36 -1.37
C LEU A 52 -10.18 0.87 -1.62
N CYS A 53 -9.88 1.39 -2.81
CA CYS A 53 -8.59 2.03 -3.09
C CYS A 53 -8.31 3.19 -2.12
N ALA A 54 -9.32 4.04 -1.85
CA ALA A 54 -9.16 5.16 -0.93
C ALA A 54 -8.96 4.69 0.51
N VAL A 55 -9.72 3.67 0.93
CA VAL A 55 -9.62 3.12 2.30
C VAL A 55 -8.23 2.54 2.55
N ILE A 56 -7.75 1.65 1.68
CA ILE A 56 -6.43 1.03 1.86
C ILE A 56 -5.34 2.09 1.81
N GLN A 57 -5.42 3.06 0.90
CA GLN A 57 -4.44 4.15 0.85
C GLN A 57 -4.41 4.96 2.15
N THR A 58 -5.57 5.27 2.75
CA THR A 58 -5.61 5.97 4.04
C THR A 58 -5.05 5.12 5.18
N ALA A 59 -5.33 3.82 5.19
CA ALA A 59 -4.82 2.89 6.19
C ALA A 59 -3.29 2.75 6.11
N ASP A 60 -2.75 2.62 4.90
CA ASP A 60 -1.31 2.56 4.62
C ASP A 60 -0.61 3.85 5.08
N THR A 61 -1.17 5.00 4.70
CA THR A 61 -0.65 6.32 5.11
C THR A 61 -0.69 6.49 6.63
N LEU A 62 -1.76 6.05 7.28
CA LEU A 62 -1.90 6.11 8.73
C LEU A 62 -0.89 5.19 9.41
N ALA A 63 -0.72 3.96 8.92
CA ALA A 63 0.23 3.00 9.45
C ALA A 63 1.66 3.57 9.37
N SER A 64 2.11 3.97 8.19
CA SER A 64 3.49 4.44 8.00
C SER A 64 3.80 5.74 8.73
N ASN A 65 2.84 6.65 8.90
CA ASN A 65 3.11 7.96 9.53
C ASN A 65 2.85 8.00 11.03
N ILE A 66 1.96 7.14 11.54
CA ILE A 66 1.49 7.22 12.94
C ILE A 66 1.82 5.93 13.69
N LEU A 67 1.50 4.76 13.15
CA LEU A 67 1.61 3.50 13.89
C LEU A 67 3.02 2.90 13.87
N GLU A 68 3.73 3.05 12.75
CA GLU A 68 5.07 2.48 12.54
C GLU A 68 6.19 3.41 13.03
N ARG A 69 5.85 4.58 13.58
CA ARG A 69 6.83 5.39 14.33
C ARG A 69 7.23 4.62 15.57
N LYS A 70 8.35 3.89 15.50
CA LYS A 70 9.07 3.36 16.67
C LYS A 70 9.18 4.47 17.71
N ASN A 71 8.76 4.19 18.94
CA ASN A 71 9.13 5.04 20.05
C ASN A 71 10.65 4.96 20.20
N ILE A 72 11.28 6.08 20.49
CA ILE A 72 12.73 6.17 20.71
C ILE A 72 13.20 5.23 21.84
N ASP A 73 12.26 4.75 22.66
CA ASP A 73 12.48 3.90 23.82
C ASP A 73 12.61 2.40 23.47
N ASP A 74 12.23 1.95 22.27
CA ASP A 74 12.23 0.52 21.90
C ASP A 74 13.61 -0.01 21.42
N ASP A 75 14.63 0.86 21.31
CA ASP A 75 15.97 0.49 20.85
C ASP A 75 16.99 0.28 22.02
N GLU A 76 16.61 0.52 23.29
CA GLU A 76 17.51 0.28 24.45
C GLU A 76 17.41 -1.12 25.08
N ASP A 77 16.40 -1.92 24.74
CA ASP A 77 16.20 -3.27 25.33
C ASP A 77 17.10 -4.38 24.72
N PHE A 78 18.00 -4.05 23.78
CA PHE A 78 18.88 -5.02 23.11
C PHE A 78 20.37 -4.90 23.49
N LEU A 79 20.69 -4.26 24.63
CA LEU A 79 22.07 -4.03 25.07
C LEU A 79 22.49 -4.60 26.42
N TRP A 80 21.78 -5.58 27.01
CA TRP A 80 22.30 -6.31 28.16
C TRP A 80 21.97 -7.81 28.12
N VAL A 81 22.91 -8.59 27.59
CA VAL A 81 23.24 -9.90 28.13
C VAL A 81 24.76 -9.99 28.15
N ASP A 82 25.35 -9.69 29.30
CA ASP A 82 26.73 -10.03 29.67
C ASP A 82 26.92 -11.56 29.71
#